data_AF-A0A6L5FVU6-F1
#
_entry.id   AF-A0A6L5FVU6-F1
#
_cell.length_a   1.000
_cell.length_b   1.000
_cell.length_c   1.000
_cell.angle_alpha   90.00
_cell.angle_beta   90.00
_cell.angle_gamma   90.00
#
_symmetry.space_group_name_H-M   'P 1'
#
loop_
_entity.id
_entity.type
_entity.pdbx_description
1 polymer ?
#
loop_
_entity_poly.entity_id
_entity_poly.type
_entity_poly.pdbx_seq_one_letter_code
_entity_poly.pdbx_strand_id
1 'polypeptide(L)'
;ALNRKTVLGARRQELCGEIIHVAGRIGVTPPKMDADAQSLCDQADAIHTKLAGLVETASKKVKAADGAAAAVAEKLSALRAEFDLEDTVSLGEAHSDVKADISAAKQRLRGYDEQRKRSVELLAERAELDKERDLYATLAEDFTDRHFIKFLLEDRRRLLSELGSAHLRLLTERYRFDDDAEFNVIDELDADKLREIETLSGGELFLASLALSLGLAEAVARHGGRLQCFFLDEGFGSLDPEALGHALDGIEKIVTPERLIGLVSHVADLAERVEDKIVLGRSPEGMTLVSSGA
;
A
#
# COMPACT_ATOMS: atom_id res chain seq x y z
N ALA A 1 -14.18 22.97 -8.35
CA ALA A 1 -14.54 21.52 -8.28
C ALA A 1 -16.06 21.28 -8.24
N LEU A 2 -16.84 21.98 -7.39
CA LEU A 2 -18.30 21.76 -7.24
C LEU A 2 -19.10 21.88 -8.55
N ASN A 3 -18.80 22.86 -9.43
CA ASN A 3 -19.54 23.03 -10.70
C ASN A 3 -19.31 21.92 -11.73
N ARG A 4 -18.19 21.18 -11.68
CA ARG A 4 -17.92 20.09 -12.64
C ARG A 4 -18.67 18.80 -12.25
N LYS A 5 -18.79 18.52 -10.95
CA LYS A 5 -19.50 17.33 -10.44
C LYS A 5 -21.01 17.41 -10.72
N THR A 6 -21.62 18.58 -10.54
CA THR A 6 -23.04 18.81 -10.86
C THR A 6 -23.34 18.72 -12.36
N VAL A 7 -22.47 19.30 -13.21
CA VAL A 7 -22.62 19.22 -14.67
C VAL A 7 -22.46 17.78 -15.18
N LEU A 8 -21.48 17.03 -14.68
CA LEU A 8 -21.31 15.60 -15.03
C LEU A 8 -22.46 14.73 -14.52
N GLY A 9 -23.00 15.04 -13.33
CA GLY A 9 -24.18 14.35 -12.78
C GLY A 9 -25.44 14.55 -13.62
N ALA A 10 -25.71 15.79 -14.05
CA ALA A 10 -26.84 16.11 -14.93
C ALA A 10 -26.70 15.43 -16.31
N ARG A 11 -25.50 15.45 -16.90
CA ARG A 11 -25.23 14.80 -18.19
C ARG A 11 -25.39 13.27 -18.12
N ARG A 12 -24.99 12.66 -17.00
CA ARG A 12 -25.18 11.22 -16.74
C ARG A 12 -26.66 10.86 -16.61
N GLN A 13 -27.47 11.68 -15.94
CA GLN A 13 -28.92 11.45 -15.84
C GLN A 13 -29.61 11.53 -17.21
N GLU A 14 -29.23 12.51 -18.03
CA GLU A 14 -29.73 12.68 -19.40
C GLU A 14 -29.42 11.44 -20.27
N LEU A 15 -28.14 11.02 -20.31
CA LEU A 15 -27.69 9.83 -21.05
C LEU A 15 -28.37 8.54 -20.57
N CYS A 16 -28.46 8.33 -19.24
CA CYS A 16 -29.19 7.17 -18.70
C CYS A 16 -30.66 7.19 -19.12
N GLY A 17 -31.32 8.35 -19.13
CA GLY A 17 -32.70 8.49 -19.59
C GLY A 17 -32.89 8.09 -21.06
N GLU A 18 -31.99 8.52 -21.94
CA GLU A 18 -32.00 8.13 -23.36
C GLU A 18 -31.77 6.62 -23.55
N ILE A 19 -30.79 6.06 -22.83
CA ILE A 19 -30.48 4.63 -22.87
C ILE A 19 -31.68 3.79 -22.38
N ILE A 20 -32.34 4.18 -21.30
CA ILE A 20 -33.54 3.51 -20.78
C ILE A 20 -34.67 3.54 -21.82
N HIS A 21 -34.89 4.70 -22.46
CA HIS A 21 -35.92 4.84 -23.49
C HIS A 21 -35.68 3.93 -24.69
N VAL A 22 -34.44 3.86 -25.17
CA VAL A 22 -34.07 2.99 -26.29
C VAL A 22 -34.13 1.52 -25.90
N ALA A 23 -33.59 1.14 -24.73
CA ALA A 23 -33.60 -0.23 -24.21
C ALA A 23 -35.02 -0.81 -24.10
N GLY A 24 -35.99 0.01 -23.64
CA GLY A 24 -37.39 -0.37 -23.55
C GLY A 24 -38.04 -0.69 -24.91
N ARG A 25 -37.64 0.00 -25.99
CA ARG A 25 -38.17 -0.23 -27.34
C ARG A 25 -37.59 -1.46 -28.01
N ILE A 26 -36.36 -1.84 -27.65
CA ILE A 26 -35.67 -3.01 -28.22
C ILE A 26 -35.71 -4.24 -27.30
N GLY A 27 -36.35 -4.16 -26.14
CA GLY A 27 -36.48 -5.27 -25.19
C GLY A 27 -35.14 -5.70 -24.57
N VAL A 28 -34.27 -4.74 -24.24
CA VAL A 28 -33.04 -4.95 -23.45
C VAL A 28 -33.30 -4.41 -22.04
N THR A 29 -32.76 -5.07 -21.02
CA THR A 29 -32.89 -4.64 -19.63
C THR A 29 -32.24 -3.26 -19.45
N PRO A 30 -32.98 -2.25 -18.96
CA PRO A 30 -32.47 -0.89 -18.84
C PRO A 30 -31.44 -0.74 -17.71
N PRO A 31 -30.51 0.24 -17.81
CA PRO A 31 -29.57 0.57 -16.74
C PRO A 31 -30.27 0.98 -15.45
N LYS A 32 -29.65 0.67 -14.31
CA LYS A 32 -29.95 1.37 -13.05
C LYS A 32 -29.26 2.73 -13.04
N MET A 33 -29.93 3.78 -12.54
CA MET A 33 -29.41 5.16 -12.57
C MET A 33 -28.08 5.35 -11.81
N ASP A 34 -27.79 4.45 -10.87
CA ASP A 34 -26.62 4.40 -10.00
C ASP A 34 -25.49 3.50 -10.52
N ALA A 35 -25.68 2.80 -11.64
CA ALA A 35 -24.68 1.89 -12.22
C ALA A 35 -23.34 2.59 -12.52
N ASP A 36 -22.23 1.91 -12.21
CA ASP A 36 -20.89 2.44 -12.48
C ASP A 36 -20.61 2.59 -13.98
N ALA A 37 -19.53 3.31 -14.32
CA ALA A 37 -19.24 3.66 -15.71
C ALA A 37 -18.93 2.43 -16.58
N GLN A 38 -18.39 1.36 -15.97
CA GLN A 38 -18.14 0.09 -16.66
C GLN A 38 -19.46 -0.61 -16.99
N SER A 39 -20.37 -0.73 -16.03
CA SER A 39 -21.69 -1.33 -16.24
C SER A 39 -22.53 -0.58 -17.27
N LEU A 40 -22.40 0.75 -17.33
CA LEU A 40 -23.04 1.56 -18.37
C LEU A 40 -22.46 1.30 -19.76
N CYS A 41 -21.15 1.06 -19.89
CA CYS A 41 -20.53 0.68 -21.16
C CYS A 41 -20.97 -0.72 -21.61
N ASP A 42 -20.96 -1.70 -20.71
CA ASP A 42 -21.38 -3.08 -21.03
C ASP A 42 -22.86 -3.13 -21.49
N GLN A 43 -23.71 -2.28 -20.92
CA GLN A 43 -25.12 -2.18 -21.33
C GLN A 43 -25.29 -1.43 -22.65
N ALA A 44 -24.52 -0.37 -22.89
CA ALA A 44 -24.48 0.31 -24.17
C ALA A 44 -24.02 -0.65 -25.30
N ASP A 45 -23.05 -1.51 -25.01
CA ASP A 45 -22.59 -2.58 -25.91
C ASP A 45 -23.69 -3.57 -26.25
N ALA A 46 -24.46 -4.01 -25.25
CA ALA A 46 -25.58 -4.92 -25.46
C ALA A 46 -26.70 -4.30 -26.31
N ILE A 47 -27.03 -3.03 -26.06
CA ILE A 47 -28.02 -2.26 -26.83
C ILE A 47 -27.56 -2.08 -28.28
N HIS A 48 -26.30 -1.70 -28.47
CA HIS A 48 -25.70 -1.51 -29.79
C HIS A 48 -25.71 -2.82 -30.60
N THR A 49 -25.28 -3.92 -30.00
CA THR A 49 -25.27 -5.25 -30.62
C THR A 49 -26.67 -5.66 -31.10
N LYS A 50 -27.70 -5.38 -30.28
CA LYS A 50 -29.09 -5.70 -30.64
C LYS A 50 -29.63 -4.79 -31.74
N LEU A 51 -29.33 -3.48 -31.70
CA LEU A 51 -29.69 -2.54 -32.75
C LEU A 51 -29.02 -2.89 -34.08
N ALA A 52 -27.74 -3.26 -34.06
CA ALA A 52 -27.01 -3.71 -35.23
C ALA A 52 -27.69 -4.94 -35.89
N GLY A 53 -28.07 -5.93 -35.09
CA GLY A 53 -28.80 -7.11 -35.57
C GLY A 53 -30.18 -6.79 -36.15
N LEU A 54 -30.92 -5.86 -35.54
CA LEU A 54 -32.21 -5.39 -36.06
C LEU A 54 -32.06 -4.64 -37.39
N VAL A 55 -31.08 -3.76 -37.51
CA VAL A 55 -30.77 -3.02 -38.74
C VAL A 55 -30.30 -3.97 -39.85
N GLU A 56 -29.50 -4.98 -39.52
CA GLU A 56 -29.08 -6.01 -40.48
C GLU A 56 -30.28 -6.82 -40.99
N THR A 57 -31.17 -7.24 -40.08
CA THR A 57 -32.40 -7.98 -40.41
C THR A 57 -33.33 -7.14 -41.29
N ALA A 58 -33.55 -5.87 -40.94
CA ALA A 58 -34.34 -4.94 -41.74
C ALA A 58 -33.70 -4.70 -43.13
N SER A 59 -32.37 -4.53 -43.18
CA SER A 59 -31.65 -4.37 -44.45
C SER A 59 -31.75 -5.62 -45.34
N LYS A 60 -31.76 -6.83 -44.77
CA LYS A 60 -31.99 -8.09 -45.53
C LYS A 60 -33.41 -8.16 -46.07
N LYS A 61 -34.42 -7.80 -45.26
CA LYS A 61 -35.83 -7.76 -45.68
C LYS A 61 -36.08 -6.75 -46.80
N VAL A 62 -35.48 -5.55 -46.72
CA VAL A 62 -35.59 -4.54 -47.77
C VAL A 62 -34.92 -5.00 -49.07
N LYS A 63 -33.74 -5.64 -49.02
CA LYS A 63 -33.11 -6.23 -50.20
C LYS A 63 -33.96 -7.33 -50.84
N ALA A 64 -34.64 -8.15 -50.03
CA ALA A 64 -35.56 -9.16 -50.54
C ALA A 64 -36.81 -8.53 -51.18
N ALA A 65 -37.34 -7.47 -50.57
CA ALA A 65 -38.44 -6.69 -51.11
C ALA A 65 -38.05 -5.92 -52.39
N ASP A 66 -36.82 -5.40 -52.48
CA ASP A 66 -36.25 -4.82 -53.71
C ASP A 66 -36.26 -5.84 -54.86
N GLY A 67 -35.78 -7.07 -54.61
CA GLY A 67 -35.77 -8.14 -55.61
C GLY A 67 -37.17 -8.57 -56.04
N ALA A 68 -38.10 -8.67 -55.09
CA ALA A 68 -39.49 -9.00 -55.37
C ALA A 68 -40.22 -7.86 -56.12
N ALA A 69 -40.01 -6.61 -55.72
CA ALA A 69 -40.57 -5.44 -56.38
C ALA A 69 -40.02 -5.28 -57.79
N ALA A 70 -38.72 -5.53 -58.01
CA ALA A 70 -38.12 -5.54 -59.34
C ALA A 70 -38.72 -6.64 -60.23
N ALA A 71 -38.89 -7.87 -59.71
CA ALA A 71 -39.49 -8.97 -60.45
C ALA A 71 -40.99 -8.75 -60.75
N VAL A 72 -41.72 -8.11 -59.84
CA VAL A 72 -43.13 -7.73 -60.03
C VAL A 72 -43.24 -6.56 -61.01
N ALA A 73 -42.36 -5.56 -60.94
CA ALA A 73 -42.30 -4.46 -61.89
C ALA A 73 -41.94 -4.95 -63.30
N GLU A 74 -41.03 -5.90 -63.44
CA GLU A 74 -40.68 -6.53 -64.71
C GLU A 74 -41.89 -7.29 -65.31
N LYS A 75 -42.57 -8.12 -64.51
CA LYS A 75 -43.81 -8.82 -64.93
C LYS A 75 -44.96 -7.87 -65.25
N LEU A 76 -45.15 -6.82 -64.45
CA LEU A 76 -46.16 -5.78 -64.71
C LEU A 76 -45.81 -4.97 -65.96
N SER A 77 -44.53 -4.68 -66.22
CA SER A 77 -44.11 -4.00 -67.45
C SER A 77 -44.40 -4.86 -68.69
N ALA A 78 -44.19 -6.17 -68.58
CA ALA A 78 -44.53 -7.12 -69.63
C ALA A 78 -46.05 -7.20 -69.87
N LEU A 79 -46.87 -7.32 -68.81
CA LEU A 79 -48.33 -7.31 -68.92
C LEU A 79 -48.89 -5.95 -69.37
N ARG A 80 -48.28 -4.83 -68.96
CA ARG A 80 -48.70 -3.48 -69.39
C ARG A 80 -48.40 -3.25 -70.87
N ALA A 81 -47.26 -3.73 -71.36
CA ALA A 81 -46.95 -3.72 -72.79
C ALA A 81 -47.89 -4.62 -73.61
N GLU A 82 -48.40 -5.70 -73.02
CA GLU A 82 -49.34 -6.62 -73.65
C GLU A 82 -50.80 -6.10 -73.67
N PHE A 83 -51.21 -5.30 -72.68
CA PHE A 83 -52.61 -4.88 -72.47
C PHE A 83 -52.87 -3.36 -72.47
N ASP A 84 -51.87 -2.51 -72.74
CA ASP A 84 -51.96 -1.03 -72.87
C ASP A 84 -52.61 -0.33 -71.65
N LEU A 85 -52.13 -0.65 -70.45
CA LEU A 85 -52.67 -0.17 -69.17
C LEU A 85 -51.80 0.95 -68.55
N GLU A 86 -52.43 2.00 -68.02
CA GLU A 86 -51.74 3.11 -67.34
C GLU A 86 -51.16 2.77 -65.96
N ASP A 87 -50.08 3.48 -65.61
CA ASP A 87 -49.31 3.32 -64.38
C ASP A 87 -50.09 3.80 -63.15
N THR A 88 -50.60 2.84 -62.39
CA THR A 88 -51.03 3.05 -61.02
C THR A 88 -50.14 2.21 -60.12
N VAL A 89 -49.48 2.83 -59.12
CA VAL A 89 -49.23 2.32 -57.76
C VAL A 89 -48.04 3.05 -57.10
N SER A 90 -48.28 3.56 -55.88
CA SER A 90 -47.36 4.33 -55.01
C SER A 90 -46.41 3.50 -54.13
N LEU A 91 -46.12 2.24 -54.49
CA LEU A 91 -45.25 1.36 -53.69
C LEU A 91 -43.78 1.79 -53.71
N GLY A 92 -43.33 2.51 -54.74
CA GLY A 92 -41.96 3.01 -54.86
C GLY A 92 -41.59 4.07 -53.82
N GLU A 93 -42.53 4.95 -53.47
CA GLU A 93 -42.32 6.03 -52.50
C GLU A 93 -42.15 5.47 -51.08
N ALA A 94 -43.07 4.60 -50.64
CA ALA A 94 -42.96 3.94 -49.33
C ALA A 94 -41.67 3.12 -49.18
N HIS A 95 -41.19 2.50 -50.27
CA HIS A 95 -39.95 1.73 -50.28
C HIS A 95 -38.70 2.63 -50.26
N SER A 96 -38.75 3.77 -50.94
CA SER A 96 -37.72 4.81 -50.89
C SER A 96 -37.57 5.39 -49.47
N ASP A 97 -38.68 5.66 -48.79
CA ASP A 97 -38.69 6.19 -47.42
C ASP A 97 -38.07 5.21 -46.42
N VAL A 98 -38.45 3.93 -46.49
CA VAL A 98 -37.86 2.87 -45.64
C VAL A 98 -36.35 2.73 -45.90
N LYS A 99 -35.89 2.90 -47.14
CA LYS A 99 -34.47 2.86 -47.50
C LYS A 99 -33.71 4.06 -46.90
N ALA A 100 -34.30 5.26 -46.94
CA ALA A 100 -33.75 6.46 -46.32
C ALA A 100 -33.63 6.29 -44.79
N ASP A 101 -34.67 5.77 -44.15
CA ASP A 101 -34.68 5.50 -42.70
C ASP A 101 -33.60 4.50 -42.28
N ILE A 102 -33.40 3.42 -43.05
CA ILE A 102 -32.32 2.44 -42.80
C ILE A 102 -30.95 3.09 -42.96
N SER A 103 -30.77 3.98 -43.95
CA SER A 103 -29.50 4.71 -44.13
C SER A 103 -29.23 5.63 -42.93
N ALA A 104 -30.23 6.40 -42.50
CA ALA A 104 -30.15 7.27 -41.32
C ALA A 104 -29.90 6.47 -40.03
N ALA A 105 -30.49 5.27 -39.89
CA ALA A 105 -30.22 4.37 -38.77
C ALA A 105 -28.78 3.85 -38.78
N LYS A 106 -28.24 3.47 -39.95
CA LYS A 106 -26.83 3.03 -40.10
C LYS A 106 -25.84 4.13 -39.74
N GLN A 107 -26.11 5.38 -40.13
CA GLN A 107 -25.24 6.51 -39.80
C GLN A 107 -25.22 6.79 -38.29
N ARG A 108 -26.40 6.74 -37.63
CA ARG A 108 -26.49 6.85 -36.16
C ARG A 108 -25.73 5.72 -35.46
N LEU A 109 -25.82 4.48 -35.97
CA LEU A 109 -25.11 3.33 -35.42
C LEU A 109 -23.58 3.52 -35.44
N ARG A 110 -23.03 4.08 -36.53
CA ARG A 110 -21.60 4.42 -36.62
C ARG A 110 -21.18 5.48 -35.59
N GLY A 111 -22.01 6.49 -35.37
CA GLY A 111 -21.75 7.50 -34.33
C GLY A 111 -21.69 6.90 -32.93
N TYR A 112 -22.58 5.95 -32.62
CA TYR A 112 -22.54 5.21 -31.36
C TYR A 112 -21.30 4.31 -31.23
N ASP A 113 -20.86 3.65 -32.32
CA ASP A 113 -19.62 2.87 -32.33
C ASP A 113 -18.39 3.71 -31.96
N GLU A 114 -18.28 4.91 -32.51
CA GLU A 114 -17.17 5.83 -32.22
C GLU A 114 -17.19 6.31 -30.77
N GLN A 115 -18.37 6.68 -30.25
CA GLN A 115 -18.52 7.09 -28.85
C GLN A 115 -18.19 5.95 -27.88
N ARG A 116 -18.59 4.72 -28.21
CA ARG A 116 -18.33 3.50 -27.45
C ARG A 116 -16.83 3.20 -27.36
N LYS A 117 -16.12 3.23 -28.50
CA LYS A 117 -14.66 3.08 -28.54
C LYS A 117 -13.96 4.12 -27.65
N ARG A 118 -14.35 5.38 -27.78
CA ARG A 118 -13.78 6.46 -26.96
C ARG A 118 -14.07 6.28 -25.47
N SER A 119 -15.25 5.78 -25.11
CA SER A 119 -15.61 5.50 -23.71
C SER A 119 -14.73 4.40 -23.11
N VAL A 120 -14.48 3.33 -23.86
CA VAL A 120 -13.59 2.23 -23.44
C VAL A 120 -12.16 2.73 -23.25
N GLU A 121 -11.64 3.55 -24.17
CA GLU A 121 -10.31 4.16 -24.06
C GLU A 121 -10.17 5.03 -22.80
N LEU A 122 -11.17 5.89 -22.52
CA LEU A 122 -11.17 6.75 -21.33
C LEU A 122 -11.29 5.96 -20.03
N LEU A 123 -11.98 4.82 -20.02
CA LEU A 123 -12.04 3.94 -18.85
C LEU A 123 -10.70 3.26 -18.59
N ALA A 124 -10.00 2.85 -19.64
CA ALA A 124 -8.65 2.31 -19.52
C ALA A 124 -7.66 3.36 -18.99
N GLU A 125 -7.68 4.58 -19.53
CA GLU A 125 -6.86 5.70 -19.05
C GLU A 125 -7.17 6.02 -17.59
N ARG A 126 -8.45 6.08 -17.21
CA ARG A 126 -8.86 6.29 -15.82
C ARG A 126 -8.34 5.21 -14.89
N ALA A 127 -8.38 3.94 -15.30
CA ALA A 127 -7.90 2.84 -14.48
C ALA A 127 -6.39 2.96 -14.18
N GLU A 128 -5.59 3.40 -15.15
CA GLU A 128 -4.16 3.67 -14.92
C GLU A 128 -3.93 4.86 -13.97
N LEU A 129 -4.69 5.95 -14.16
CA LEU A 129 -4.62 7.10 -13.24
C LEU A 129 -5.10 6.77 -11.83
N ASP A 130 -6.10 5.90 -11.68
CA ASP A 130 -6.58 5.43 -10.39
C ASP A 130 -5.49 4.61 -9.66
N LYS A 131 -4.73 3.75 -10.38
CA LYS A 131 -3.56 3.05 -9.81
C LYS A 131 -2.48 4.03 -9.33
N GLU A 132 -2.16 5.03 -10.14
CA GLU A 132 -1.14 6.03 -9.80
C GLU A 132 -1.56 6.87 -8.58
N ARG A 133 -2.83 7.28 -8.53
CA ARG A 133 -3.41 7.95 -7.37
C ARG A 133 -3.31 7.07 -6.12
N ASP A 134 -3.65 5.79 -6.22
CA ASP A 134 -3.65 4.89 -5.07
C ASP A 134 -2.23 4.70 -4.53
N LEU A 135 -1.23 4.59 -5.41
CA LEU A 135 0.19 4.59 -5.02
C LEU A 135 0.57 5.88 -4.26
N TYR A 136 0.22 7.04 -4.80
CA TYR A 136 0.52 8.31 -4.12
C TYR A 136 -0.23 8.46 -2.79
N ALA A 137 -1.44 7.93 -2.68
CA ALA A 137 -2.20 7.92 -1.45
C ALA A 137 -1.51 7.07 -0.38
N THR A 138 -1.04 5.87 -0.73
CA THR A 138 -0.26 5.01 0.16
C THR A 138 1.04 5.69 0.59
N LEU A 139 1.80 6.25 -0.36
CA LEU A 139 3.02 6.98 -0.02
C LEU A 139 2.74 8.17 0.91
N ALA A 140 1.68 8.94 0.65
CA ALA A 140 1.31 10.06 1.51
C ALA A 140 0.93 9.60 2.94
N GLU A 141 0.31 8.44 3.09
CA GLU A 141 0.01 7.82 4.38
C GLU A 141 1.29 7.34 5.10
N ASP A 142 2.18 6.66 4.39
CA ASP A 142 3.45 6.14 4.92
C ASP A 142 4.40 7.26 5.36
N PHE A 143 4.44 8.37 4.61
CA PHE A 143 5.26 9.55 4.93
C PHE A 143 4.62 10.51 5.94
N THR A 144 3.47 10.17 6.52
CA THR A 144 2.98 10.94 7.67
C THR A 144 3.96 10.83 8.84
N ASP A 145 4.09 11.91 9.64
CA ASP A 145 4.99 11.97 10.80
C ASP A 145 4.87 10.72 11.69
N ARG A 146 3.64 10.23 11.89
CA ARG A 146 3.39 9.06 12.73
C ARG A 146 3.97 7.76 12.14
N HIS A 147 3.75 7.49 10.86
CA HIS A 147 4.19 6.24 10.23
C HIS A 147 5.67 6.28 9.93
N PHE A 148 6.18 7.40 9.43
CA PHE A 148 7.60 7.56 9.11
C PHE A 148 8.47 7.52 10.37
N ILE A 149 8.11 8.24 11.43
CA ILE A 149 8.86 8.19 12.70
C ILE A 149 8.80 6.77 13.29
N LYS A 150 7.64 6.11 13.24
CA LYS A 150 7.51 4.72 13.71
C LYS A 150 8.42 3.78 12.94
N PHE A 151 8.43 3.86 11.61
CA PHE A 151 9.32 3.07 10.75
C PHE A 151 10.80 3.30 11.10
N LEU A 152 11.21 4.56 11.25
CA LEU A 152 12.58 4.90 11.64
C LEU A 152 12.93 4.37 13.03
N LEU A 153 12.01 4.48 14.00
CA LEU A 153 12.21 3.93 15.34
C LEU A 153 12.33 2.41 15.32
N GLU A 154 11.54 1.70 14.51
CA GLU A 154 11.64 0.25 14.34
C GLU A 154 13.00 -0.17 13.73
N ASP A 155 13.49 0.56 12.73
CA ASP A 155 14.84 0.35 12.16
C ASP A 155 15.94 0.56 13.21
N ARG A 156 15.89 1.70 13.93
CA ARG A 156 16.87 2.00 14.99
C ARG A 156 16.79 1.04 16.15
N ARG A 157 15.60 0.57 16.50
CA ARG A 157 15.39 -0.44 17.53
C ARG A 157 16.02 -1.77 17.14
N ARG A 158 15.85 -2.22 15.89
CA ARG A 158 16.49 -3.45 15.40
C ARG A 158 18.01 -3.35 15.47
N LEU A 159 18.58 -2.23 15.03
CA LEU A 159 20.01 -1.98 15.18
C LEU A 159 20.45 -2.02 16.65
N LEU A 160 19.69 -1.41 17.55
CA LEU A 160 19.99 -1.44 18.98
C LEU A 160 19.90 -2.85 19.57
N SER A 161 18.91 -3.65 19.15
CA SER A 161 18.78 -5.05 19.58
C SER A 161 19.96 -5.89 19.09
N GLU A 162 20.40 -5.70 17.85
CA GLU A 162 21.57 -6.39 17.28
C GLU A 162 22.85 -6.06 18.07
N LEU A 163 23.13 -4.77 18.30
CA LEU A 163 24.31 -4.34 19.04
C LEU A 163 24.23 -4.74 20.51
N GLY A 164 23.07 -4.54 21.14
CA GLY A 164 22.82 -4.97 22.51
C GLY A 164 23.01 -6.48 22.67
N SER A 165 22.57 -7.27 21.69
CA SER A 165 22.72 -8.74 21.70
C SER A 165 24.18 -9.15 21.63
N ALA A 166 24.98 -8.48 20.79
CA ALA A 166 26.41 -8.73 20.72
C ALA A 166 27.08 -8.46 22.07
N HIS A 167 26.76 -7.34 22.73
CA HIS A 167 27.28 -7.02 24.06
C HIS A 167 26.76 -7.96 25.14
N LEU A 168 25.48 -8.34 25.11
CA LEU A 168 24.89 -9.23 26.11
C LEU A 168 25.50 -10.63 26.05
N ARG A 169 25.78 -11.15 24.85
CA ARG A 169 26.53 -12.39 24.66
C ARG A 169 27.96 -12.30 25.21
N LEU A 170 28.64 -11.17 25.04
CA LEU A 170 29.97 -10.98 25.61
C LEU A 170 29.96 -10.94 27.14
N LEU A 171 28.89 -10.43 27.75
CA LEU A 171 28.74 -10.30 29.21
C LEU A 171 28.21 -11.56 29.88
N THR A 172 27.46 -12.40 29.18
CA THR A 172 26.72 -13.52 29.79
C THR A 172 26.96 -14.88 29.14
N GLU A 173 27.51 -14.91 27.91
CA GLU A 173 27.67 -16.10 27.06
C GLU A 173 26.37 -16.91 26.81
N ARG A 174 25.21 -16.35 27.17
CA ARG A 174 23.93 -17.07 27.25
C ARG A 174 22.77 -16.30 26.64
N TYR A 175 22.76 -14.98 26.81
CA TYR A 175 21.59 -14.17 26.51
C TYR A 175 21.80 -13.28 25.28
N ARG A 176 20.75 -13.14 24.48
CA ARG A 176 20.62 -12.10 23.45
C ARG A 176 19.27 -11.41 23.57
N PHE A 177 19.12 -10.24 22.96
CA PHE A 177 17.81 -9.61 22.84
C PHE A 177 17.02 -10.21 21.68
N ASP A 178 15.72 -10.19 21.83
CA ASP A 178 14.77 -10.45 20.77
C ASP A 178 14.61 -9.22 19.86
N ASP A 179 14.14 -9.45 18.65
CA ASP A 179 13.90 -8.40 17.65
C ASP A 179 12.56 -7.68 17.86
N ASP A 180 11.92 -7.86 19.02
CA ASP A 180 10.63 -7.28 19.38
C ASP A 180 10.73 -5.94 20.12
N ALA A 181 9.60 -5.24 20.20
CA ALA A 181 9.50 -3.88 20.76
C ALA A 181 9.93 -3.78 22.24
N GLU A 182 9.85 -4.87 22.97
CA GLU A 182 10.03 -4.91 24.42
C GLU A 182 11.45 -5.29 24.85
N PHE A 183 12.38 -5.59 23.91
CA PHE A 183 13.73 -6.08 24.24
C PHE A 183 13.72 -7.29 25.20
N ASN A 184 12.77 -8.20 24.99
CA ASN A 184 12.77 -9.49 25.69
C ASN A 184 14.08 -10.23 25.42
N VAL A 185 14.44 -11.14 26.32
CA VAL A 185 15.72 -11.84 26.25
C VAL A 185 15.49 -13.27 25.76
N ILE A 186 16.33 -13.73 24.84
CA ILE A 186 16.37 -15.12 24.41
C ILE A 186 17.51 -15.82 25.13
N ASP A 187 17.18 -16.93 25.79
CA ASP A 187 18.13 -17.82 26.44
C ASP A 187 18.66 -18.86 25.46
N GLU A 188 19.87 -18.65 24.97
CA GLU A 188 20.50 -19.50 23.95
C GLU A 188 20.91 -20.87 24.51
N LEU A 189 21.04 -21.00 25.84
CA LEU A 189 21.36 -22.26 26.51
C LEU A 189 20.11 -23.08 26.84
N ASP A 190 18.94 -22.44 26.96
CA ASP A 190 17.63 -23.10 27.15
C ASP A 190 16.83 -23.15 25.84
N ALA A 191 17.46 -23.67 24.77
CA ALA A 191 16.83 -23.89 23.46
C ALA A 191 16.11 -22.66 22.86
N ASP A 192 16.77 -21.49 22.91
CA ASP A 192 16.23 -20.21 22.44
C ASP A 192 14.91 -19.80 23.12
N LYS A 193 14.75 -20.14 24.39
CA LYS A 193 13.55 -19.77 25.15
C LYS A 193 13.46 -18.26 25.33
N LEU A 194 12.31 -17.70 24.95
CA LEU A 194 11.97 -16.31 25.20
C LEU A 194 11.66 -16.09 26.69
N ARG A 195 12.32 -15.11 27.29
CA ARG A 195 12.11 -14.64 28.66
C ARG A 195 11.71 -13.18 28.64
N GLU A 196 10.55 -12.89 29.20
CA GLU A 196 10.10 -11.52 29.44
C GLU A 196 11.05 -10.84 30.43
N ILE A 197 11.30 -9.54 30.24
CA ILE A 197 12.22 -8.75 31.09
C ILE A 197 11.84 -8.87 32.58
N GLU A 198 10.54 -8.93 32.89
CA GLU A 198 10.02 -9.05 34.26
C GLU A 198 10.45 -10.34 34.98
N THR A 199 10.84 -11.37 34.21
CA THR A 199 11.26 -12.67 34.74
C THR A 199 12.76 -12.78 34.99
N LEU A 200 13.54 -11.76 34.65
CA LEU A 200 14.98 -11.73 34.84
C LEU A 200 15.34 -11.49 36.31
N SER A 201 16.43 -12.09 36.77
CA SER A 201 17.00 -11.77 38.09
C SER A 201 17.53 -10.33 38.13
N GLY A 202 17.73 -9.77 39.32
CA GLY A 202 18.29 -8.42 39.46
C GLY A 202 19.66 -8.25 38.80
N GLY A 203 20.49 -9.30 38.81
CA GLY A 203 21.78 -9.32 38.10
C GLY A 203 21.64 -9.45 36.58
N GLU A 204 20.71 -10.30 36.13
CA GLU A 204 20.42 -10.48 34.69
C GLU A 204 19.87 -9.17 34.08
N LEU A 205 18.98 -8.49 34.78
CA LEU A 205 18.42 -7.20 34.36
C LEU A 205 19.51 -6.12 34.29
N PHE A 206 20.43 -6.10 35.25
CA PHE A 206 21.58 -5.19 35.22
C PHE A 206 22.44 -5.42 33.98
N LEU A 207 22.83 -6.67 33.69
CA LEU A 207 23.62 -7.01 32.50
C LEU A 207 22.88 -6.69 31.20
N ALA A 208 21.58 -6.93 31.13
CA ALA A 208 20.75 -6.54 29.98
C ALA A 208 20.76 -5.01 29.78
N SER A 209 20.52 -4.22 30.82
CA SER A 209 20.56 -2.75 30.74
C SER A 209 21.94 -2.21 30.35
N LEU A 210 23.01 -2.82 30.87
CA LEU A 210 24.38 -2.50 30.51
C LEU A 210 24.63 -2.77 29.03
N ALA A 211 24.25 -3.95 28.54
CA ALA A 211 24.41 -4.34 27.14
C ALA A 211 23.69 -3.39 26.17
N LEU A 212 22.44 -3.00 26.48
CA LEU A 212 21.70 -2.01 25.68
C LEU A 212 22.37 -0.63 25.71
N SER A 213 22.86 -0.20 26.87
CA SER A 213 23.54 1.09 26.99
C SER A 213 24.82 1.14 26.17
N LEU A 214 25.58 0.04 26.14
CA LEU A 214 26.79 -0.12 25.32
C LEU A 214 26.44 -0.17 23.82
N GLY A 215 25.39 -0.91 23.45
CA GLY A 215 24.87 -0.97 22.09
C GLY A 215 24.39 0.40 21.58
N LEU A 216 23.73 1.18 22.44
CA LEU A 216 23.34 2.56 22.13
C LEU A 216 24.57 3.46 21.94
N ALA A 217 25.57 3.31 22.81
CA ALA A 217 26.80 4.08 22.70
C ALA A 217 27.54 3.82 21.39
N GLU A 218 27.56 2.56 20.95
CA GLU A 218 28.10 2.16 19.66
C GLU A 218 27.25 2.66 18.47
N ALA A 219 25.92 2.56 18.55
CA ALA A 219 25.02 3.07 17.52
C ALA A 219 25.24 4.57 17.27
N VAL A 220 25.37 5.36 18.34
CA VAL A 220 25.69 6.80 18.26
C VAL A 220 27.06 7.05 17.65
N ALA A 221 28.06 6.23 18.01
CA ALA A 221 29.41 6.33 17.47
C ALA A 221 29.46 6.10 15.95
N ARG A 222 28.72 5.11 15.45
CA ARG A 222 28.64 4.79 14.00
C ARG A 222 28.06 5.93 13.15
N HIS A 223 27.26 6.82 13.74
CA HIS A 223 26.67 7.96 13.05
C HIS A 223 27.44 9.28 13.25
N GLY A 224 28.69 9.21 13.72
CA GLY A 224 29.57 10.38 13.87
C GLY A 224 29.36 11.16 15.16
N GLY A 225 28.46 10.70 16.05
CA GLY A 225 28.43 11.15 17.43
C GLY A 225 29.60 10.59 18.22
N ARG A 226 30.03 11.26 19.29
CA ARG A 226 31.05 10.72 20.22
C ARG A 226 30.48 10.74 21.63
N LEU A 227 30.23 9.55 22.18
CA LEU A 227 30.00 9.38 23.61
C LEU A 227 31.35 9.14 24.27
N GLN A 228 31.97 10.22 24.74
CA GLN A 228 33.32 10.22 25.31
C GLN A 228 33.36 9.70 26.74
N CYS A 229 32.24 9.75 27.46
CA CYS A 229 32.16 9.35 28.86
C CYS A 229 30.85 8.63 29.18
N PHE A 230 30.93 7.55 29.94
CA PHE A 230 29.81 6.73 30.39
C PHE A 230 30.01 6.37 31.87
N PHE A 231 29.02 6.65 32.73
CA PHE A 231 29.09 6.31 34.15
C PHE A 231 28.12 5.18 34.47
N LEU A 232 28.62 4.15 35.15
CA LEU A 232 27.84 3.03 35.66
C LEU A 232 27.76 3.18 37.17
N ASP A 233 26.54 3.43 37.64
CA ASP A 233 26.22 3.53 39.06
C ASP A 233 25.67 2.20 39.58
N GLU A 234 25.64 2.04 40.90
CA GLU A 234 25.43 0.79 41.63
C GLU A 234 24.52 -0.26 40.96
N GLY A 235 25.02 -1.49 40.90
CA GLY A 235 24.33 -2.63 40.27
C GLY A 235 25.18 -3.91 40.23
N PHE A 236 26.48 -3.79 40.47
CA PHE A 236 27.42 -4.90 40.58
C PHE A 236 27.22 -5.77 41.83
N GLY A 237 26.60 -5.24 42.89
CA GLY A 237 26.40 -5.97 44.16
C GLY A 237 25.31 -7.04 44.11
N SER A 238 24.48 -7.05 43.07
CA SER A 238 23.47 -8.09 42.83
C SER A 238 23.99 -9.24 41.95
N LEU A 239 25.21 -9.11 41.41
CA LEU A 239 25.88 -10.14 40.63
C LEU A 239 26.60 -11.11 41.56
N ASP A 240 26.56 -12.39 41.23
CA ASP A 240 27.48 -13.36 41.82
C ASP A 240 28.92 -13.12 41.31
N PRO A 241 29.95 -13.66 41.99
CA PRO A 241 31.35 -13.41 41.63
C PRO A 241 31.74 -13.83 40.20
N GLU A 242 31.09 -14.85 39.64
CA GLU A 242 31.35 -15.32 38.28
C GLU A 242 30.76 -14.34 37.26
N ALA A 243 29.48 -13.96 37.44
CA ALA A 243 28.82 -12.94 36.63
C ALA A 243 29.48 -11.57 36.71
N LEU A 244 29.97 -11.16 37.89
CA LEU A 244 30.76 -9.93 38.07
C LEU A 244 32.06 -10.00 37.27
N GLY A 245 32.73 -11.16 37.28
CA GLY A 245 33.93 -11.39 36.49
C GLY A 245 33.69 -11.19 34.99
N HIS A 246 32.67 -11.87 34.45
CA HIS A 246 32.30 -11.74 33.03
C HIS A 246 31.88 -10.32 32.66
N ALA A 247 31.17 -9.62 33.56
CA ALA A 247 30.77 -8.24 33.35
C ALA A 247 32.00 -7.32 33.18
N LEU A 248 33.02 -7.50 34.01
CA LEU A 248 34.23 -6.69 33.96
C LEU A 248 35.09 -6.99 32.75
N ASP A 249 35.27 -8.27 32.43
CA ASP A 249 35.98 -8.69 31.22
C ASP A 249 35.28 -8.15 29.95
N GLY A 250 33.96 -8.08 29.97
CA GLY A 250 33.16 -7.46 28.90
C GLY A 250 33.33 -5.94 28.84
N ILE A 251 33.28 -5.24 29.98
CA ILE A 251 33.53 -3.79 30.05
C ILE A 251 34.92 -3.44 29.52
N GLU A 252 35.97 -4.17 29.94
CA GLU A 252 37.35 -3.96 29.49
C GLU A 252 37.50 -4.07 27.96
N LYS A 253 36.80 -5.03 27.33
CA LYS A 253 36.80 -5.19 25.86
C LYS A 253 36.17 -4.01 25.13
N ILE A 254 35.36 -3.21 25.81
CA ILE A 254 34.61 -2.08 25.23
C ILE A 254 35.29 -0.74 25.55
N VAL A 255 36.15 -0.69 26.58
CA VAL A 255 37.02 0.47 26.83
C VAL A 255 37.94 0.65 25.63
N THR A 256 37.89 1.84 25.03
CA THR A 256 38.78 2.24 23.94
C THR A 256 39.48 3.54 24.36
N PRO A 257 40.63 3.90 23.77
CA PRO A 257 41.34 5.13 24.11
C PRO A 257 40.49 6.41 23.97
N GLU A 258 39.40 6.36 23.21
CA GLU A 258 38.48 7.49 23.00
C GLU A 258 37.23 7.47 23.91
N ARG A 259 37.10 6.48 24.80
CA ARG A 259 35.91 6.25 25.64
C ARG A 259 36.30 6.03 27.10
N LEU A 260 35.89 6.96 27.97
CA LEU A 260 36.02 6.86 29.43
C LEU A 260 34.79 6.13 30.00
N ILE A 261 35.01 5.02 30.71
CA ILE A 261 33.96 4.35 31.49
C ILE A 261 34.26 4.55 32.97
N GLY A 262 33.39 5.27 33.69
CA GLY A 262 33.48 5.45 35.13
C GLY A 262 32.59 4.46 35.86
N LEU A 263 33.13 3.73 36.83
CA LEU A 263 32.37 2.78 37.64
C LEU A 263 32.21 3.34 39.06
N VAL A 264 30.99 3.31 39.59
CA VAL A 264 30.67 3.65 40.98
C VAL A 264 30.15 2.39 41.65
N SER A 265 30.86 1.91 42.68
CA SER A 265 30.50 0.69 43.38
C SER A 265 31.08 0.66 44.80
N HIS A 266 30.37 -0.02 45.68
CA HIS A 266 30.84 -0.39 47.02
C HIS A 266 31.38 -1.84 47.08
N VAL A 267 31.38 -2.57 45.97
CA VAL A 267 31.85 -3.96 45.89
C VAL A 267 33.38 -4.01 45.92
N ALA A 268 33.95 -4.68 46.91
CA ALA A 268 35.40 -4.78 47.09
C ALA A 268 36.09 -5.46 45.89
N ASP A 269 35.52 -6.54 45.37
CA ASP A 269 36.04 -7.30 44.23
C ASP A 269 36.20 -6.44 42.97
N LEU A 270 35.34 -5.44 42.78
CA LEU A 270 35.46 -4.48 41.69
C LEU A 270 36.68 -3.58 41.88
N ALA A 271 36.87 -3.09 43.11
CA ALA A 271 37.96 -2.17 43.45
C ALA A 271 39.35 -2.83 43.36
N GLU A 272 39.43 -4.16 43.44
CA GLU A 272 40.69 -4.89 43.24
C GLU A 272 41.09 -5.03 41.76
N ARG A 273 40.11 -5.11 40.86
CA ARG A 273 40.36 -5.29 39.41
C ARG A 273 40.66 -4.00 38.67
N VAL A 274 40.12 -2.87 39.11
CA VAL A 274 40.35 -1.56 38.47
C VAL A 274 41.57 -0.88 39.07
N GLU A 275 42.60 -0.61 38.24
CA GLU A 275 43.83 0.07 38.66
C GLU A 275 43.59 1.55 39.02
N ASP A 276 42.90 2.28 38.15
CA ASP A 276 42.57 3.70 38.32
C ASP A 276 41.29 3.88 39.14
N LYS A 277 41.45 4.11 40.45
CA LYS A 277 40.31 4.24 41.39
C LYS A 277 40.38 5.48 42.25
N ILE A 278 39.21 6.06 42.51
CA ILE A 278 39.01 7.11 43.50
C ILE A 278 38.35 6.47 44.72
N VAL A 279 39.06 6.43 45.85
CA VAL A 279 38.55 5.85 47.10
C VAL A 279 38.00 6.96 47.98
N LEU A 280 36.73 6.82 48.36
CA LEU A 280 36.05 7.73 49.28
C LEU A 280 35.96 7.12 50.68
N GLY A 281 36.15 7.93 51.70
CA GLY A 281 36.02 7.55 53.11
C GLY A 281 35.18 8.55 53.89
N ARG A 282 34.70 8.15 55.07
CA ARG A 282 33.92 9.04 55.93
C ARG A 282 34.84 9.74 56.94
N SER A 283 34.71 11.06 57.02
CA SER A 283 35.29 11.90 58.05
C SER A 283 34.17 12.47 58.95
N PRO A 284 34.51 13.05 60.11
CA PRO A 284 33.54 13.74 60.97
C PRO A 284 32.80 14.91 60.28
N GLU A 285 33.34 15.43 59.18
CA GLU A 285 32.83 16.56 58.41
C GLU A 285 32.04 16.14 57.15
N GLY A 286 32.02 14.84 56.81
CA GLY A 286 31.30 14.29 55.66
C GLY A 286 32.08 13.21 54.90
N MET A 287 31.81 13.07 53.60
CA MET A 287 32.63 12.23 52.70
C MET A 287 33.94 12.96 52.35
N THR A 288 35.06 12.25 52.36
CA THR A 288 36.39 12.77 52.04
C THR A 288 37.12 11.81 51.12
N LEU A 289 37.92 12.34 50.19
CA LEU A 289 38.77 11.54 49.31
C LEU A 289 39.93 10.95 50.12
N VAL A 290 40.06 9.61 50.10
CA VAL A 290 41.08 8.86 50.84
C VAL A 290 42.29 8.58 49.96
N SER A 291 42.08 8.23 48.69
CA SER A 291 43.14 8.06 47.70
C SER A 291 42.60 8.19 46.27
N SER A 292 43.49 8.54 45.33
CA SER A 292 43.22 8.48 43.88
C SER A 292 44.36 7.74 43.18
N GLY A 293 44.05 6.72 42.39
CA GLY A 293 44.95 6.11 41.41
C GLY A 293 45.09 6.98 40.15
N ALA A 294 46.13 6.73 39.36
CA ALA A 294 46.48 7.44 38.14
C ALA A 294 47.13 6.50 37.12
#